data_AF-V6JEA8-F1
#
_entry.id   AF-V6JEA8-F1
#
_cell.length_a   1.000
_cell.length_b   1.000
_cell.length_c   1.000
_cell.angle_alpha   90.00
_cell.angle_beta   90.00
_cell.angle_gamma   90.00
#
_symmetry.space_group_name_H-M   'P 1'
#
loop_
_entity.id
_entity.type
_entity.pdbx_description
1 polymer ?
#
loop_
_entity_poly.entity_id
_entity_poly.type
_entity_poly.pdbx_seq_one_letter_code
_entity_poly.pdbx_strand_id
1 'polypeptide(L)' 'MPIVETFQAAFTPAEQEVTVIRNVRAGISGPYGEYTAGTLEAAEQALFNAGYLVAGPWKSTRNGDQWCDLTPMS' A
#
# COMPACT_ATOMS: atom_id res chain seq x y z
N MET A 1 -23.97 -8.90 2.88
CA MET A 1 -22.59 -9.13 3.37
C MET A 1 -21.89 -7.78 3.31
N PRO A 2 -21.26 -7.28 4.39
CA PRO A 2 -20.50 -6.03 4.29
C PRO A 2 -19.36 -6.24 3.28
N ILE A 3 -19.19 -5.28 2.38
CA ILE A 3 -18.05 -5.27 1.46
C ILE A 3 -16.85 -4.93 2.32
N VAL A 4 -16.00 -5.92 2.62
CA VAL A 4 -14.71 -5.68 3.27
C VAL A 4 -13.83 -4.99 2.24
N GLU A 5 -13.58 -3.71 2.46
CA GLU A 5 -12.67 -2.93 1.63
C GLU A 5 -11.25 -3.48 1.81
N THR A 6 -10.60 -3.86 0.72
CA THR A 6 -9.23 -4.35 0.76
C THR A 6 -8.31 -3.29 0.19
N PHE A 7 -7.24 -2.96 0.89
CA PHE A 7 -6.23 -1.98 0.46
C PHE A 7 -4.90 -2.70 0.28
N GLN A 8 -4.12 -2.26 -0.71
CA GLN A 8 -2.77 -2.77 -0.97
C GLN A 8 -1.84 -1.60 -1.21
N ALA A 9 -0.59 -1.69 -0.75
CA ALA A 9 0.46 -0.76 -1.14
C ALA A 9 1.46 -1.44 -2.06
N ALA A 10 1.96 -0.66 -3.02
CA ALA A 10 3.16 -0.95 -3.81
C ALA A 10 4.25 0.02 -3.38
N PHE A 11 5.49 -0.44 -3.25
CA PHE A 11 6.67 0.39 -3.03
C PHE A 11 7.68 0.11 -4.12
N THR A 12 8.10 1.15 -4.84
CA THR A 12 9.10 1.08 -5.90
C THR A 12 10.38 1.76 -5.41
N PRO A 13 11.41 1.01 -4.97
CA PRO A 13 12.63 1.59 -4.42
C PRO A 13 13.40 2.46 -5.42
N ALA A 14 13.29 2.15 -6.72
CA ALA A 14 13.95 2.90 -7.78
C ALA A 14 13.34 4.31 -7.95
N GLU A 15 12.03 4.44 -7.74
CA GLU A 15 11.28 5.69 -7.84
C GLU A 15 11.07 6.35 -6.47
N GLN A 16 11.44 5.64 -5.39
CA GLN A 16 11.26 6.07 -4.00
C GLN A 16 9.81 6.46 -3.71
N GLU A 17 8.87 5.67 -4.22
CA GLU A 17 7.44 5.96 -4.17
C GLU A 17 6.66 4.78 -3.62
N VAL A 18 5.65 5.08 -2.80
CA VAL A 18 4.65 4.16 -2.27
C VAL A 18 3.29 4.54 -2.83
N THR A 19 2.61 3.59 -3.49
CA THR A 19 1.28 3.79 -4.06
C THR A 19 0.26 2.92 -3.32
N VAL A 20 -0.79 3.51 -2.76
CA VAL A 20 -1.90 2.78 -2.14
C VAL A 20 -3.04 2.58 -3.14
N ILE A 21 -3.54 1.36 -3.24
CA ILE A 21 -4.61 0.93 -4.14
C ILE A 21 -5.76 0.34 -3.32
N ARG A 22 -6.95 0.92 -3.45
CA ARG A 22 -8.19 0.35 -2.90
C ARG A 22 -8.80 -0.65 -3.89
N ASN A 23 -8.75 -1.93 -3.55
CA ASN A 23 -9.36 -3.02 -4.29
C ASN A 23 -10.78 -3.27 -3.77
N VAL A 24 -11.77 -2.61 -4.37
CA VAL A 24 -13.18 -2.93 -4.09
C VAL A 24 -13.56 -4.08 -5.01
N ARG A 25 -13.53 -5.29 -4.44
CA ARG A 25 -13.88 -6.64 -4.92
C ARG A 25 -14.99 -6.76 -5.99
N ALA A 26 -14.90 -6.08 -7.14
CA ALA A 26 -15.62 -6.27 -8.41
C ALA A 26 -15.43 -5.07 -9.38
N GLY A 27 -14.19 -4.78 -9.77
CA GLY A 27 -13.93 -4.12 -11.08
C GLY A 27 -13.72 -2.61 -11.11
N ILE A 28 -13.54 -1.93 -9.98
CA ILE A 28 -13.10 -0.52 -9.99
C ILE A 28 -12.01 -0.31 -8.93
N SER A 29 -10.82 0.08 -9.38
CA SER A 29 -9.75 0.63 -8.55
C SER A 29 -10.17 2.02 -8.01
N GLY A 30 -10.14 2.18 -6.69
CA GLY A 30 -10.42 3.46 -6.02
C GLY A 30 -9.28 4.49 -6.15
N PRO A 31 -9.38 5.65 -5.46
CA PRO A 31 -8.36 6.70 -5.52
C PRO A 31 -7.00 6.18 -5.04
N TYR A 32 -5.97 6.45 -5.84
CA TYR A 32 -4.59 6.15 -5.51
C TYR A 32 -4.03 7.23 -4.58
N GLY A 33 -3.26 6.82 -3.57
CA GLY A 33 -2.45 7.73 -2.77
C GLY A 33 -0.97 7.46 -3.03
N GLU A 34 -0.23 8.46 -3.49
CA GLU A 34 1.22 8.38 -3.73
C GLU A 34 1.97 9.08 -2.58
N TYR A 35 3.00 8.42 -2.05
CA TYR A 35 3.83 8.92 -0.96
C TYR A 35 5.30 8.67 -1.28
N THR A 36 6.17 9.64 -1.00
CA THR A 36 7.62 9.46 -1.22
C THR A 36 8.27 8.78 -0.02
N ALA A 37 9.05 7.73 -0.26
CA ALA A 37 9.83 7.03 0.76
C ALA A 37 11.17 6.52 0.19
N GLY A 38 12.27 6.77 0.90
CA GLY A 38 13.60 6.29 0.49
C GLY A 38 13.91 4.86 0.91
N THR A 39 13.13 4.30 1.84
CA THR A 39 13.31 2.94 2.40
C THR A 39 11.96 2.33 2.74
N LEU A 40 11.92 1.02 2.95
CA LEU A 40 10.72 0.34 3.47
C LEU A 40 10.27 0.91 4.82
N GLU A 41 11.19 1.18 5.74
CA GLU A 41 10.83 1.76 7.04
C GLU A 41 10.17 3.14 6.89
N ALA A 42 10.69 3.97 5.98
CA ALA A 42 10.06 5.24 5.64
C ALA A 42 8.70 5.06 4.94
N ALA A 43 8.54 4.01 4.14
CA ALA A 43 7.27 3.66 3.51
C ALA A 43 6.22 3.27 4.54
N GLU A 44 6.57 2.42 5.50
CA GLU A 44 5.69 2.03 6.60
C GLU A 44 5.28 3.24 7.44
N GLN A 45 6.23 4.14 7.75
CA GLN A 45 5.93 5.38 8.46
C GLN A 45 5.02 6.32 7.66
N ALA A 46 5.23 6.44 6.34
CA ALA A 46 4.39 7.26 5.47
C ALA A 46 2.96 6.71 5.41
N LEU A 47 2.81 5.40 5.26
CA LEU A 47 1.53 4.71 5.29
C LEU A 47 0.83 4.86 6.65
N PHE A 48 1.58 4.72 7.74
CA PHE A 48 1.07 4.93 9.09
C PHE A 48 0.54 6.36 9.27
N ASN A 49 1.33 7.36 8.88
CA ASN A 49 0.92 8.77 8.93
C ASN A 49 -0.30 9.06 8.03
N ALA A 50 -0.47 8.29 6.95
CA ALA A 50 -1.61 8.37 6.04
C ALA A 50 -2.86 7.61 6.54
N GLY A 51 -2.80 6.96 7.71
CA GLY A 51 -3.95 6.25 8.29
C GLY A 51 -4.03 4.77 7.90
N TYR A 52 -2.93 4.14 7.47
CA TYR A 52 -2.88 2.73 7.11
C TYR A 52 -1.91 1.94 7.99
N LEU A 53 -2.35 0.76 8.43
CA LEU A 53 -1.49 -0.25 9.06
C LEU A 53 -1.09 -1.30 8.03
N VAL A 54 0.18 -1.68 8.05
CA VAL A 54 0.69 -2.81 7.27
C VAL A 54 0.14 -4.11 7.84
N ALA A 55 -0.69 -4.82 7.07
CA ALA A 55 -1.42 -6.01 7.48
C ALA A 55 -0.67 -7.32 7.17
N GLY A 56 0.57 -7.24 6.70
CA GLY A 56 1.41 -8.39 6.40
C GLY A 56 2.79 -7.98 5.88
N PRO A 57 3.74 -8.92 5.77
CA PRO A 57 5.09 -8.60 5.32
C PRO A 57 5.08 -8.10 3.87
N TRP A 58 6.01 -7.20 3.55
CA TRP A 58 6.29 -6.79 2.18
C TRP A 58 6.74 -8.00 1.35
N LYS A 59 6.03 -8.24 0.25
CA LYS A 59 6.32 -9.28 -0.74
C LYS A 59 7.06 -8.64 -1.91
N SER A 60 8.27 -9.09 -2.19
CA SER A 60 9.03 -8.60 -3.34
C SER A 60 8.56 -9.25 -4.64
N THR A 61 8.44 -8.44 -5.67
CA THR A 61 8.24 -8.88 -7.06
C THR A 61 9.59 -9.03 -7.76
N ARG A 62 9.58 -9.59 -8.97
CA ARG A 62 10.79 -9.82 -9.77
C ARG A 62 11.52 -8.53 -10.20
N ASN A 63 10.83 -7.39 -10.15
CA ASN A 63 11.34 -6.10 -10.62
C ASN A 63 11.95 -5.24 -9.49
N GLY A 64 11.97 -5.73 -8.26
CA GLY A 64 12.42 -4.96 -7.09
C GLY A 64 11.29 -4.23 -6.36
N ASP A 65 10.11 -4.09 -6.99
CA ASP A 65 8.93 -3.53 -6.35
C ASP A 65 8.44 -4.45 -5.23
N GLN A 66 7.93 -3.85 -4.16
CA GLN A 66 7.46 -4.56 -2.98
C GLN A 66 5.99 -4.26 -2.75
N TRP A 67 5.23 -5.24 -2.29
CA TRP A 67 3.78 -5.11 -2.11
C TRP A 67 3.34 -5.62 -0.74
N CYS A 68 2.41 -4.93 -0.09
CA CYS A 68 1.80 -5.38 1.15
C CYS A 68 0.30 -5.11 1.18
N ASP A 69 -0.42 -5.88 2.00
CA ASP A 69 -1.83 -5.64 2.27
C ASP A 69 -1.95 -4.61 3.40
N LEU A 70 -2.95 -3.75 3.35
CA LEU A 70 -3.15 -2.67 4.32
C LEU A 70 -4.50 -2.78 5.03
N THR A 71 -4.51 -2.37 6.29
CA THR A 71 -5.74 -2.17 7.08
C THR A 71 -5.89 -0.67 7.37
N PRO A 72 -7.02 -0.05 6.98
CA PRO A 72 -7.27 1.34 7.33
C PRO A 72 -7.45 1.49 8.86
N MET A 73 -6.81 2.50 9.44
CA MET A 73 -7.05 2.97 10.80
C MET A 73 -8.33 3.79 10.79
N SER A 74 -9.46 3.14 11.02
CA SER A 74 -10.78 3.78 11.19
C SER A 74 -10.79 4.89 12.23
#